data_AF-A0A0F9KHE1-F1
#
_entry.id   AF-A0A0F9KHE1-F1
#
_cell.length_a   1.000
_cell.length_b   1.000
_cell.length_c   1.000
_cell.angle_alpha   90.00
_cell.angle_beta   90.00
_cell.angle_gamma   90.00
#
_symmetry.space_group_name_H-M   'P 1'
#
loop_
_entity.id
_entity.type
_entity.pdbx_description
1 polymer ?
#
loop_
_entity_poly.entity_id
_entity_poly.type
_entity_poly.pdbx_seq_one_letter_code
_entity_poly.pdbx_strand_id
1 'polypeptide(L)'
;MYRAFFALPTTLSTSEGVITNAVYGFLSMLIKLIKDQNPNCLAVAFDKGIVTFRHDTFADYKAHRPETPDELRPQFDLIKEVLASLDIPIYEKEGYEADDILATAARQVEDGSDVFVVTSDKDAFQLIDDHIKVLTTRKGISDIVIYDKERLYERYGITPEQMPDMLGLKGDPSDNIPGVPGVGEKTATKLIQEYGSMEKIYDNVDNIKGDKLKENLRNFKEQAEISKELAKLHFETPVDFDLNKCKVHWDLGKAQETFSKYEFNTLFERLRELTPEEEKEAGFKPEIKQSTFSDVKTELDKAKTLGLDFLISDGEIKSILLCFDKDVFVLDAKELESLKPYLENESLKKTSFSAK
;
A
#
# COMPACT_ATOMS: atom_id res chain seq x y z
N MET A 1 4.44 9.76 -3.10
CA MET A 1 5.42 10.70 -2.49
C MET A 1 5.19 12.16 -2.89
N TYR A 2 5.34 12.55 -4.16
CA TYR A 2 5.21 13.95 -4.61
C TYR A 2 3.93 14.67 -4.14
N ARG A 3 2.77 14.01 -4.25
CA ARG A 3 1.50 14.59 -3.78
C ARG A 3 1.51 14.96 -2.31
N ALA A 4 2.11 14.12 -1.46
CA ALA A 4 2.24 14.39 -0.04
C ALA A 4 3.22 15.55 0.23
N PHE A 5 4.35 15.56 -0.48
CA PHE A 5 5.37 16.61 -0.36
C PHE A 5 4.80 18.01 -0.66
N PHE A 6 4.05 18.17 -1.76
CA PHE A 6 3.49 19.47 -2.12
C PHE A 6 2.22 19.84 -1.34
N ALA A 7 1.58 18.89 -0.67
CA ALA A 7 0.39 19.14 0.14
C ALA A 7 0.72 19.52 1.60
N LEU A 8 1.92 19.21 2.10
CA LEU A 8 2.32 19.43 3.49
C LEU A 8 3.59 20.29 3.57
N PRO A 9 3.69 21.20 4.55
CA PRO A 9 4.85 22.09 4.66
C PRO A 9 6.12 21.32 5.01
N THR A 10 7.24 21.71 4.40
CA THR A 10 8.59 21.14 4.68
C THR A 10 9.10 21.46 6.08
N THR A 11 8.43 22.34 6.83
CA THR A 11 8.68 22.56 8.26
C THR A 11 8.36 21.33 9.09
N LEU A 12 7.57 20.37 8.56
CA LEU A 12 7.33 19.09 9.21
C LEU A 12 8.60 18.24 9.11
N SER A 13 9.35 18.22 10.21
CA SER A 13 10.67 17.61 10.37
C SER A 13 10.83 17.06 11.78
N THR A 14 11.80 16.17 11.98
CA THR A 14 12.16 15.66 13.31
C THR A 14 12.89 16.72 14.14
N SER A 15 13.05 16.49 15.44
CA SER A 15 13.87 17.32 16.33
C SER A 15 15.34 17.42 15.90
N GLU A 16 15.84 16.45 15.14
CA GLU A 16 17.17 16.45 14.53
C GLU A 16 17.23 17.21 13.18
N GLY A 17 16.10 17.76 12.72
CA GLY A 17 15.99 18.55 11.50
C GLY A 17 15.78 17.73 10.22
N VAL A 18 15.50 16.42 10.32
CA VAL A 18 15.21 15.58 9.15
C VAL A 18 13.81 15.89 8.62
N ILE A 19 13.69 16.35 7.38
CA ILE A 19 12.40 16.67 6.75
C ILE A 19 11.62 15.38 6.47
N THR A 20 10.38 15.32 6.94
CA THR A 20 9.54 14.10 6.89
C THR A 20 8.14 14.32 6.33
N ASN A 21 7.84 15.52 5.81
CA ASN A 21 6.52 15.92 5.32
C ASN A 21 5.91 14.96 4.28
N ALA A 22 6.71 14.49 3.32
CA ALA A 22 6.23 13.58 2.28
C ALA A 22 5.93 12.19 2.83
N VAL A 23 6.80 11.66 3.70
CA VAL A 23 6.59 10.36 4.35
C VAL A 23 5.37 10.40 5.26
N TYR A 24 5.24 11.44 6.09
CA TYR A 24 4.09 11.62 6.97
C TYR A 24 2.78 11.66 6.20
N GLY A 25 2.73 12.40 5.09
CA GLY A 25 1.55 12.48 4.23
C GLY A 25 1.26 11.16 3.53
N PHE A 26 2.28 10.45 3.05
CA PHE A 26 2.13 9.12 2.45
C PHE A 26 1.56 8.11 3.45
N LEU A 27 2.15 7.99 4.63
CA LEU A 27 1.68 7.09 5.67
C LEU A 27 0.27 7.45 6.15
N SER A 28 -0.05 8.76 6.23
CA SER A 28 -1.40 9.21 6.55
C SER A 28 -2.44 8.72 5.54
N MET A 29 -2.11 8.74 4.24
CA MET A 29 -2.97 8.18 3.18
C MET A 29 -3.05 6.66 3.28
N LEU A 30 -1.91 6.01 3.49
CA LEU A 30 -1.83 4.55 3.57
C LEU A 30 -2.66 4.00 4.73
N ILE A 31 -2.50 4.56 5.94
CA ILE A 31 -3.27 4.15 7.12
C ILE A 31 -4.77 4.40 6.91
N LYS A 32 -5.13 5.51 6.25
CA LYS A 32 -6.54 5.77 5.90
C LYS A 32 -7.06 4.72 4.91
N LEU A 33 -6.28 4.41 3.87
CA LEU A 33 -6.64 3.40 2.87
C LEU A 33 -6.82 2.02 3.52
N ILE A 34 -5.89 1.62 4.39
CA ILE A 34 -5.99 0.36 5.15
C ILE A 34 -7.28 0.35 5.97
N LYS A 35 -7.59 1.43 6.67
CA LYS A 35 -8.83 1.56 7.45
C LYS A 35 -10.09 1.47 6.58
N ASP A 36 -10.10 2.15 5.45
CA ASP A 36 -11.31 2.31 4.62
C ASP A 36 -11.55 1.08 3.73
N GLN A 37 -10.49 0.40 3.27
CA GLN A 37 -10.58 -0.74 2.34
C GLN A 37 -10.33 -2.10 3.00
N ASN A 38 -9.77 -2.13 4.22
CA ASN A 38 -9.43 -3.34 4.96
C ASN A 38 -8.75 -4.43 4.10
N PRO A 39 -7.63 -4.12 3.41
CA PRO A 39 -7.02 -5.03 2.45
C PRO A 39 -6.39 -6.25 3.14
N ASN A 40 -6.51 -7.43 2.52
CA ASN A 40 -5.78 -8.62 2.95
C ASN A 40 -4.34 -8.65 2.45
N CYS A 41 -4.07 -7.98 1.33
CA CYS A 41 -2.75 -7.87 0.73
C CYS A 41 -2.44 -6.41 0.35
N LEU A 42 -1.18 -6.00 0.50
CA LEU A 42 -0.69 -4.67 0.22
C LEU A 42 0.72 -4.75 -0.35
N ALA A 43 0.98 -3.97 -1.39
CA ALA A 43 2.30 -3.82 -2.01
C ALA A 43 2.50 -2.38 -2.47
N VAL A 44 3.75 -1.95 -2.57
CA VAL A 44 4.11 -0.62 -3.08
C VAL A 44 5.11 -0.78 -4.22
N ALA A 45 4.95 0.01 -5.28
CA ALA A 45 5.94 0.11 -6.35
C ALA A 45 6.58 1.50 -6.38
N PHE A 46 7.87 1.57 -6.70
CA PHE A 46 8.58 2.81 -6.95
C PHE A 46 9.33 2.75 -8.27
N ASP A 47 9.48 3.91 -8.92
CA ASP A 47 10.33 4.06 -10.08
C ASP A 47 11.80 3.84 -9.69
N LYS A 48 12.54 3.15 -10.56
CA LYS A 48 13.99 2.92 -10.37
C LYS A 48 14.76 3.46 -11.56
N GLY A 49 15.28 4.67 -11.41
CA GLY A 49 15.99 5.40 -12.45
C GLY A 49 15.07 6.34 -13.24
N ILE A 50 15.68 7.11 -14.14
CA ILE A 50 14.98 8.09 -14.99
C ILE A 50 14.69 7.51 -16.37
N VAL A 51 15.63 6.71 -16.89
CA VAL A 51 15.54 6.13 -18.24
C VAL A 51 14.73 4.84 -18.19
N THR A 52 13.78 4.75 -19.12
CA THR A 52 12.85 3.62 -19.29
C THR A 52 12.77 3.25 -20.76
N PHE A 53 12.15 2.12 -21.08
CA PHE A 53 11.92 1.71 -22.48
C PHE A 53 11.16 2.76 -23.31
N ARG A 54 10.40 3.66 -22.67
CA ARG A 54 9.71 4.77 -23.36
C ARG A 54 10.68 5.81 -23.94
N HIS A 55 11.87 5.97 -23.35
CA HIS A 55 12.88 6.90 -23.87
C HIS A 55 13.50 6.41 -25.18
N ASP A 56 13.53 5.09 -25.41
CA ASP A 56 13.95 4.52 -26.69
C ASP A 56 12.93 4.82 -27.80
N THR A 57 11.64 4.90 -27.44
CA THR A 57 10.54 5.24 -28.36
C THR A 57 10.45 6.74 -28.63
N PHE A 58 10.62 7.58 -27.60
CA PHE A 58 10.53 9.03 -27.71
C PHE A 58 11.50 9.71 -26.74
N ALA A 59 12.58 10.27 -27.28
CA ALA A 59 13.67 10.84 -26.48
C ALA A 59 13.24 12.00 -25.55
N ASP A 60 12.23 12.78 -25.96
CA ASP A 60 11.73 13.91 -25.17
C ASP A 60 10.65 13.51 -24.15
N TYR A 61 10.37 12.21 -23.98
CA TYR A 61 9.42 11.71 -22.99
C TYR A 61 9.83 12.17 -21.58
N LYS A 62 8.89 12.79 -20.84
CA LYS A 62 9.11 13.39 -19.51
C LYS A 62 10.26 14.42 -19.43
N ALA A 63 10.80 14.90 -20.55
CA ALA A 63 11.97 15.80 -20.58
C ALA A 63 11.72 17.17 -19.90
N HIS A 64 10.46 17.59 -19.75
CA HIS A 64 10.09 18.83 -19.07
C HIS A 64 9.71 18.64 -17.59
N ARG A 65 9.76 17.41 -17.05
CA ARG A 65 9.49 17.19 -15.63
C ARG A 65 10.62 17.83 -14.81
N PRO A 66 10.29 18.66 -13.81
CA PRO A 66 11.31 19.21 -12.93
C PRO A 66 12.02 18.10 -12.17
N GLU A 67 13.30 18.33 -11.86
CA GLU A 67 14.06 17.41 -11.01
C GLU A 67 13.38 17.23 -9.64
N THR A 68 13.57 16.06 -9.05
CA THR A 68 13.10 15.78 -7.68
C THR A 68 13.72 16.79 -6.71
N PRO A 69 12.89 17.55 -5.96
CA PRO A 69 13.39 18.50 -4.96
C PRO A 69 14.38 17.87 -3.99
N ASP A 70 15.42 18.61 -3.62
CA ASP A 70 16.48 18.11 -2.74
C ASP A 70 15.94 17.70 -1.36
N GLU A 71 14.87 18.34 -0.88
CA GLU A 71 14.20 17.97 0.37
C GLU A 71 13.34 16.71 0.25
N LEU A 72 12.90 16.35 -0.97
CA LEU A 72 12.09 15.16 -1.22
C LEU A 72 12.96 13.92 -1.44
N ARG A 73 14.12 14.08 -2.09
CA ARG A 73 14.97 12.95 -2.50
C ARG A 73 15.35 12.01 -1.33
N PRO A 74 15.81 12.48 -0.15
CA PRO A 74 16.13 11.62 0.99
C PRO A 74 14.90 10.91 1.58
N GLN A 75 13.70 11.46 1.37
CA GLN A 75 12.47 10.88 1.91
C GLN A 75 12.05 9.59 1.21
N PHE A 76 12.60 9.29 0.02
CA PHE A 76 12.37 7.99 -0.65
C PHE A 76 13.05 6.83 0.11
N ASP A 77 14.27 7.02 0.58
CA ASP A 77 14.94 5.99 1.40
C ASP A 77 14.24 5.86 2.76
N LEU A 78 13.79 6.98 3.33
CA LEU A 78 13.03 7.00 4.58
C LEU A 78 11.72 6.20 4.46
N ILE A 79 10.91 6.43 3.43
CA ILE A 79 9.66 5.67 3.26
C ILE A 79 9.93 4.18 3.01
N LYS A 80 11.03 3.83 2.32
CA LYS A 80 11.41 2.42 2.15
C LYS A 80 11.76 1.75 3.48
N GLU A 81 12.50 2.44 4.35
CA GLU A 81 12.79 1.96 5.71
C GLU A 81 11.49 1.75 6.51
N VAL A 82 10.56 2.71 6.45
CA VAL A 82 9.28 2.60 7.16
C VAL A 82 8.42 1.46 6.60
N LEU A 83 8.28 1.33 5.29
CA LEU A 83 7.51 0.25 4.67
C LEU A 83 8.10 -1.13 4.99
N ALA A 84 9.42 -1.25 5.02
CA ALA A 84 10.10 -2.46 5.45
C ALA A 84 9.82 -2.80 6.93
N SER A 85 9.73 -1.80 7.81
CA SER A 85 9.35 -2.01 9.23
C SER A 85 7.91 -2.51 9.41
N LEU A 86 7.07 -2.30 8.40
CA LEU A 86 5.68 -2.75 8.33
C LEU A 86 5.52 -4.06 7.56
N ASP A 87 6.64 -4.70 7.18
CA ASP A 87 6.67 -5.90 6.31
C ASP A 87 5.87 -5.71 4.99
N ILE A 88 5.76 -4.47 4.50
CA ILE A 88 5.11 -4.15 3.22
C ILE A 88 6.14 -4.31 2.09
N PRO A 89 5.93 -5.23 1.14
CA PRO A 89 6.87 -5.44 0.05
C PRO A 89 6.91 -4.25 -0.91
N ILE A 90 8.13 -3.92 -1.32
CA ILE A 90 8.44 -2.86 -2.28
C ILE A 90 8.96 -3.50 -3.56
N TYR A 91 8.35 -3.13 -4.68
CA TYR A 91 8.72 -3.62 -6.01
C TYR A 91 9.33 -2.48 -6.84
N GLU A 92 10.53 -2.72 -7.36
CA GLU A 92 11.27 -1.75 -8.17
C GLU A 92 12.00 -2.48 -9.30
N LYS A 93 11.97 -1.92 -10.50
CA LYS A 93 12.66 -2.50 -11.65
C LYS A 93 13.25 -1.41 -12.53
N GLU A 94 14.56 -1.47 -12.75
CA GLU A 94 15.26 -0.55 -13.65
C GLU A 94 14.77 -0.75 -15.09
N GLY A 95 14.58 0.36 -15.81
CA GLY A 95 14.06 0.37 -17.17
C GLY A 95 12.53 0.36 -17.27
N TYR A 96 11.82 0.22 -16.15
CA TYR A 96 10.35 0.20 -16.08
C TYR A 96 9.84 1.19 -15.03
N GLU A 97 8.61 1.67 -15.23
CA GLU A 97 7.98 2.61 -14.30
C GLU A 97 7.19 1.87 -13.23
N ALA A 98 6.93 2.56 -12.11
CA ALA A 98 6.09 2.03 -11.04
C ALA A 98 4.71 1.61 -11.56
N ASP A 99 4.14 2.36 -12.51
CA ASP A 99 2.82 2.04 -13.07
C ASP A 99 2.84 0.74 -13.91
N ASP A 100 3.94 0.44 -14.62
CA ASP A 100 4.11 -0.83 -15.34
C ASP A 100 4.28 -2.03 -14.39
N ILE A 101 4.92 -1.81 -13.23
CA ILE A 101 5.04 -2.81 -12.17
C ILE A 101 3.66 -3.07 -11.56
N LEU A 102 2.90 -2.03 -11.23
CA LEU A 102 1.53 -2.15 -10.71
C LEU A 102 0.61 -2.84 -11.71
N ALA A 103 0.70 -2.49 -12.99
CA ALA A 103 -0.04 -3.12 -14.07
C ALA A 103 0.23 -4.63 -14.17
N THR A 104 1.51 -5.01 -14.09
CA THR A 104 1.94 -6.42 -14.11
C THR A 104 1.44 -7.16 -12.87
N ALA A 105 1.63 -6.60 -11.68
CA ALA A 105 1.20 -7.21 -10.42
C ALA A 105 -0.32 -7.39 -10.33
N ALA A 106 -1.09 -6.38 -10.75
CA ALA A 106 -2.55 -6.42 -10.72
C ALA A 106 -3.12 -7.58 -11.55
N ARG A 107 -2.50 -7.90 -12.69
CA ARG A 107 -2.90 -9.01 -13.56
C ARG A 107 -2.47 -10.40 -13.09
N GLN A 108 -1.51 -10.47 -12.16
CA GLN A 108 -1.05 -11.73 -11.59
C GLN A 108 -1.88 -12.19 -10.39
N VAL A 109 -2.79 -11.35 -9.90
CA VAL A 109 -3.74 -11.74 -8.86
C VAL A 109 -4.87 -12.56 -9.51
N GLU A 110 -5.13 -13.75 -8.97
CA GLU A 110 -6.14 -14.67 -9.51
C GLU A 110 -7.57 -14.10 -9.49
N ASP A 111 -8.39 -14.57 -10.44
CA ASP A 111 -9.82 -14.28 -10.49
C ASP A 111 -10.50 -14.62 -9.15
N GLY A 112 -11.26 -13.66 -8.60
CA GLY A 112 -11.97 -13.81 -7.32
C GLY A 112 -11.48 -12.91 -6.20
N SER A 113 -10.38 -12.18 -6.40
CA SER A 113 -9.95 -11.08 -5.51
C SER A 113 -10.25 -9.72 -6.14
N ASP A 114 -10.73 -8.77 -5.34
CA ASP A 114 -10.80 -7.37 -5.76
C ASP A 114 -9.40 -6.73 -5.64
N VAL A 115 -8.92 -6.11 -6.72
CA VAL A 115 -7.64 -5.41 -6.77
C VAL A 115 -7.89 -3.90 -6.84
N PHE A 116 -7.24 -3.14 -5.96
CA PHE A 116 -7.31 -1.69 -5.95
C PHE A 116 -5.94 -1.08 -6.30
N VAL A 117 -5.83 -0.50 -7.49
CA VAL A 117 -4.63 0.22 -7.93
C VAL A 117 -4.72 1.66 -7.47
N VAL A 118 -3.84 2.08 -6.57
CA VAL A 118 -3.87 3.43 -5.97
C VAL A 118 -2.86 4.34 -6.66
N THR A 119 -3.32 5.19 -7.55
CA THR A 119 -2.46 6.13 -8.28
C THR A 119 -3.21 7.40 -8.69
N SER A 120 -2.46 8.47 -8.95
CA SER A 120 -2.99 9.67 -9.59
C SER A 120 -2.86 9.66 -11.11
N ASP A 121 -2.12 8.69 -11.64
CA ASP A 121 -1.95 8.55 -13.08
C ASP A 121 -3.23 8.02 -13.72
N LYS A 122 -3.61 8.64 -14.85
CA LYS A 122 -4.81 8.25 -15.60
C LYS A 122 -4.55 7.04 -16.48
N ASP A 123 -3.29 6.74 -16.76
CA ASP A 123 -2.89 5.59 -17.56
C ASP A 123 -3.38 4.30 -16.91
N ALA A 124 -3.39 4.24 -15.57
CA ALA A 124 -3.91 3.11 -14.81
C ALA A 124 -5.40 2.82 -15.06
N PHE A 125 -6.20 3.74 -15.61
CA PHE A 125 -7.59 3.46 -15.97
C PHE A 125 -7.72 2.39 -17.07
N GLN A 126 -6.65 2.12 -17.84
CA GLN A 126 -6.62 1.01 -18.79
C GLN A 126 -6.59 -0.38 -18.12
N LEU A 127 -6.32 -0.43 -16.81
CA LEU A 127 -6.33 -1.67 -16.01
C LEU A 127 -7.73 -2.06 -15.53
N ILE A 128 -8.69 -1.13 -15.55
CA ILE A 128 -10.00 -1.36 -14.95
C ILE A 128 -10.69 -2.53 -15.65
N ASP A 129 -11.08 -3.53 -14.88
CA ASP A 129 -11.91 -4.65 -15.35
C ASP A 129 -12.99 -4.98 -14.30
N ASP A 130 -13.49 -6.22 -14.27
CA ASP A 130 -14.51 -6.63 -13.31
C ASP A 130 -13.97 -6.80 -11.87
N HIS A 131 -12.65 -6.97 -11.73
CA HIS A 131 -11.95 -7.23 -10.47
C HIS A 131 -10.98 -6.10 -10.09
N ILE A 132 -10.44 -5.37 -11.06
CA ILE A 132 -9.49 -4.29 -10.88
C ILE A 132 -10.22 -2.94 -10.89
N LYS A 133 -10.04 -2.17 -9.82
CA LYS A 133 -10.55 -0.80 -9.65
C LYS A 133 -9.38 0.16 -9.43
N VAL A 134 -9.51 1.40 -9.87
CA VAL A 134 -8.47 2.43 -9.68
C VAL A 134 -8.92 3.44 -8.63
N LEU A 135 -8.10 3.62 -7.59
CA LEU A 135 -8.30 4.62 -6.54
C LEU A 135 -7.42 5.82 -6.81
N THR A 136 -8.06 6.96 -7.05
CA THR A 136 -7.37 8.22 -7.25
C THR A 136 -7.80 9.26 -6.23
N THR A 137 -6.88 10.11 -5.80
CA THR A 137 -7.20 11.21 -4.88
C THR A 137 -7.59 12.45 -5.69
N ARG A 138 -8.81 12.95 -5.52
CA ARG A 138 -9.35 14.08 -6.31
C ARG A 138 -8.81 15.43 -5.84
N LYS A 139 -8.78 15.67 -4.53
CA LYS A 139 -8.23 16.88 -3.91
C LYS A 139 -7.54 16.55 -2.58
N GLY A 140 -6.31 17.01 -2.44
CA GLY A 140 -5.52 16.77 -1.24
C GLY A 140 -5.26 15.28 -0.99
N ILE A 141 -5.28 14.92 0.29
CA ILE A 141 -4.84 13.63 0.86
C ILE A 141 -6.04 12.75 1.24
N SER A 142 -7.25 13.31 1.36
CA SER A 142 -8.41 12.65 1.98
C SER A 142 -9.59 12.35 1.04
N ASP A 143 -9.70 13.01 -0.11
CA ASP A 143 -10.82 12.81 -1.06
C ASP A 143 -10.46 11.71 -2.08
N ILE A 144 -10.74 10.45 -1.72
CA ILE A 144 -10.48 9.28 -2.56
C ILE A 144 -11.69 9.00 -3.44
N VAL A 145 -11.45 8.73 -4.71
CA VAL A 145 -12.44 8.36 -5.71
C VAL A 145 -12.07 7.00 -6.29
N ILE A 146 -13.01 6.06 -6.22
CA ILE A 146 -12.89 4.73 -6.84
C ILE A 146 -13.47 4.80 -8.25
N TYR A 147 -12.68 4.38 -9.24
CA TYR A 147 -13.09 4.20 -10.63
C TYR A 147 -13.20 2.71 -10.94
N ASP A 148 -14.42 2.30 -11.28
CA ASP A 148 -14.78 1.05 -11.96
C ASP A 148 -15.18 1.35 -13.42
N LYS A 149 -15.61 0.33 -14.17
CA LYS A 149 -16.04 0.47 -15.57
C LYS A 149 -17.16 1.50 -15.73
N GLU A 150 -18.15 1.46 -14.84
CA GLU A 150 -19.34 2.30 -14.88
C GLU A 150 -18.96 3.77 -14.68
N ARG A 151 -18.22 4.07 -13.61
CA ARG A 151 -17.79 5.43 -13.31
C ARG A 151 -16.81 5.99 -14.35
N LEU A 152 -15.92 5.15 -14.89
CA LEU A 152 -15.04 5.55 -15.99
C LEU A 152 -15.88 5.99 -17.19
N TYR A 153 -16.86 5.17 -17.57
CA TYR A 153 -17.76 5.46 -18.68
C TYR A 153 -18.61 6.70 -18.42
N GLU A 154 -19.15 6.90 -17.22
CA GLU A 154 -19.86 8.13 -16.86
C GLU A 154 -18.99 9.40 -16.98
N ARG A 155 -17.70 9.30 -16.63
CA ARG A 155 -16.78 10.43 -16.64
C ARG A 155 -16.28 10.79 -18.02
N TYR A 156 -15.91 9.79 -18.81
CA TYR A 156 -15.19 9.95 -20.08
C TYR A 156 -16.00 9.49 -21.30
N GLY A 157 -17.03 8.66 -21.10
CA GLY A 157 -17.84 8.11 -22.17
C GLY A 157 -17.12 7.04 -23.00
N ILE A 158 -16.03 6.48 -22.49
CA ILE A 158 -15.21 5.46 -23.14
C ILE A 158 -14.91 4.32 -22.15
N THR A 159 -14.48 3.19 -22.69
CA THR A 159 -14.11 1.97 -21.95
C THR A 159 -12.62 1.97 -21.57
N PRO A 160 -12.19 1.13 -20.60
CA PRO A 160 -10.78 0.99 -20.22
C PRO A 160 -9.84 0.74 -21.41
N GLU A 161 -10.26 -0.12 -22.35
CA GLU A 161 -9.50 -0.49 -23.55
C GLU A 161 -9.29 0.69 -24.52
N GLN A 162 -10.14 1.72 -24.42
CA GLN A 162 -10.10 2.93 -25.22
C GLN A 162 -9.29 4.06 -24.56
N MET A 163 -8.79 3.88 -23.33
CA MET A 163 -7.97 4.88 -22.65
C MET A 163 -6.69 5.23 -23.43
N PRO A 164 -5.90 4.27 -23.95
CA PRO A 164 -4.72 4.58 -24.75
C PRO A 164 -5.06 5.34 -26.05
N ASP A 165 -6.21 5.08 -26.68
CA ASP A 165 -6.65 5.81 -27.87
C ASP A 165 -6.92 7.29 -27.55
N MET A 166 -7.59 7.54 -26.41
CA MET A 166 -7.89 8.89 -25.97
C MET A 166 -6.61 9.67 -25.67
N LEU A 167 -5.66 9.04 -24.98
CA LEU A 167 -4.37 9.63 -24.66
C LEU A 167 -3.48 9.81 -25.90
N GLY A 168 -3.50 8.88 -26.86
CA GLY A 168 -2.80 9.02 -28.12
C GLY A 168 -3.29 10.20 -28.96
N LEU A 169 -4.61 10.42 -29.00
CA LEU A 169 -5.20 11.55 -29.71
C LEU A 169 -5.02 12.88 -28.99
N LYS A 170 -5.16 12.90 -27.66
CA LYS A 170 -5.13 14.12 -26.84
C LYS A 170 -3.71 14.55 -26.50
N GLY A 171 -2.81 13.59 -26.31
CA GLY A 171 -1.52 13.77 -25.65
C GLY A 171 -1.65 13.93 -24.14
N ASP A 172 -0.49 14.01 -23.50
CA ASP A 172 -0.33 14.31 -22.08
C ASP A 172 0.83 15.30 -21.88
N PRO A 173 0.53 16.59 -21.68
CA PRO A 173 1.55 17.60 -21.44
C PRO A 173 2.41 17.36 -20.19
N SER A 174 1.92 16.62 -19.19
CA SER A 174 2.68 16.33 -17.97
C SER A 174 3.83 15.35 -18.20
N ASP A 175 3.70 14.52 -19.24
CA ASP A 175 4.69 13.55 -19.71
C ASP A 175 5.36 13.96 -21.02
N ASN A 176 5.10 15.19 -21.47
CA ASN A 176 5.54 15.69 -22.76
C ASN A 176 5.08 14.81 -23.94
N ILE A 177 3.91 14.16 -23.81
CA ILE A 177 3.29 13.38 -24.88
C ILE A 177 2.48 14.34 -25.77
N PRO A 178 2.79 14.49 -27.06
CA PRO A 178 2.32 15.62 -27.86
C PRO A 178 0.86 15.49 -28.37
N GLY A 179 0.35 14.28 -28.62
CA GLY A 179 -1.02 14.08 -29.12
C GLY A 179 -1.29 14.66 -30.52
N VAL A 180 -2.54 14.94 -30.87
CA VAL A 180 -2.90 15.63 -32.13
C VAL A 180 -3.26 17.10 -31.83
N PRO A 181 -2.61 18.08 -32.48
CA PRO A 181 -2.91 19.49 -32.26
C PRO A 181 -4.40 19.82 -32.44
N GLY A 182 -4.98 20.51 -31.46
CA GLY A 182 -6.40 20.89 -31.48
C GLY A 182 -7.37 19.77 -31.09
N VAL A 183 -6.88 18.57 -30.72
CA VAL A 183 -7.68 17.48 -30.19
C VAL A 183 -7.52 17.44 -28.68
N GLY A 184 -8.53 17.93 -27.95
CA GLY A 184 -8.60 17.80 -26.49
C GLY A 184 -9.41 16.58 -26.05
N GLU A 185 -9.50 16.33 -24.73
CA GLU A 185 -10.25 15.22 -24.11
C GLU A 185 -11.67 15.06 -24.71
N LYS A 186 -12.42 16.15 -24.86
CA LYS A 186 -13.78 16.13 -25.42
C LYS A 186 -13.83 15.73 -26.89
N THR A 187 -12.84 16.16 -27.68
CA THR A 187 -12.79 15.84 -29.11
C THR A 187 -12.35 14.39 -29.29
N ALA A 188 -11.32 13.95 -28.56
CA ALA A 188 -10.83 12.57 -28.59
C ALA A 188 -11.93 11.57 -28.20
N THR A 189 -12.57 11.78 -27.04
CA THR A 189 -13.66 10.90 -26.56
C THR A 189 -14.83 10.85 -27.54
N LYS A 190 -15.25 11.99 -28.12
CA LYS A 190 -16.30 12.01 -29.14
C LYS A 190 -15.94 11.18 -30.38
N LEU A 191 -14.71 11.31 -30.88
CA LEU A 191 -14.26 10.53 -32.03
C LEU A 191 -14.22 9.04 -31.70
N ILE A 192 -13.75 8.67 -30.50
CA ILE A 192 -13.70 7.27 -30.05
C ILE A 192 -15.10 6.69 -29.87
N GLN A 193 -16.06 7.46 -29.35
CA GLN A 193 -17.46 7.03 -29.26
C GLN A 193 -18.10 6.80 -30.63
N GLU A 194 -17.75 7.62 -31.63
CA GLU A 194 -18.32 7.53 -32.98
C GLU A 194 -17.70 6.40 -33.80
N TYR A 195 -16.38 6.21 -33.73
CA TYR A 195 -15.63 5.28 -34.58
C TYR A 195 -15.12 4.04 -33.84
N GLY A 196 -15.11 4.04 -32.51
CA GLY A 196 -14.75 2.90 -31.65
C GLY A 196 -13.27 2.82 -31.26
N SER A 197 -12.34 3.23 -32.12
CA SER A 197 -10.89 3.12 -31.86
C SER A 197 -10.10 4.15 -32.67
N MET A 198 -8.86 4.45 -32.26
CA MET A 198 -7.97 5.35 -33.01
C MET A 198 -7.74 4.89 -34.45
N GLU A 199 -7.55 3.58 -34.68
CA GLU A 199 -7.35 3.00 -36.01
C GLU A 199 -8.56 3.27 -36.92
N LYS A 200 -9.77 2.97 -36.43
CA LYS A 200 -11.03 3.25 -37.15
C LYS A 200 -11.27 4.73 -37.41
N ILE A 201 -10.80 5.63 -36.54
CA ILE A 201 -10.82 7.08 -36.79
C ILE A 201 -9.94 7.38 -38.02
N TYR A 202 -8.74 6.81 -38.08
CA TYR A 202 -7.83 6.99 -39.20
C TYR A 202 -8.30 6.35 -40.52
N ASP A 203 -9.01 5.22 -40.45
CA ASP A 203 -9.64 4.59 -41.62
C ASP A 203 -10.80 5.43 -42.18
N ASN A 204 -11.36 6.35 -41.37
CA ASN A 204 -12.54 7.13 -41.70
C ASN A 204 -12.31 8.65 -41.64
N VAL A 205 -11.06 9.15 -41.68
CA VAL A 205 -10.77 10.59 -41.50
C VAL A 205 -11.58 11.46 -42.46
N ASP A 206 -11.79 11.00 -43.69
CA ASP A 206 -12.51 11.76 -44.72
C ASP A 206 -13.97 12.07 -44.35
N ASN A 207 -14.57 11.22 -43.49
CA ASN A 207 -15.96 11.35 -43.02
C ASN A 207 -16.09 12.28 -41.79
N ILE A 208 -14.97 12.66 -41.16
CA ILE A 208 -14.96 13.48 -39.95
C ILE A 208 -15.32 14.94 -40.27
N LYS A 209 -16.21 15.52 -39.45
CA LYS A 209 -16.61 16.92 -39.61
C LYS A 209 -15.52 17.89 -39.14
N GLY A 210 -15.24 18.91 -39.94
CA GLY A 210 -14.29 19.99 -39.64
C GLY A 210 -12.98 19.83 -40.40
N ASP A 211 -12.73 20.71 -41.36
CA ASP A 211 -11.58 20.58 -42.27
C ASP A 211 -10.23 20.65 -41.57
N LYS A 212 -10.08 21.56 -40.59
CA LYS A 212 -8.87 21.68 -39.77
C LYS A 212 -8.62 20.43 -38.90
N LEU A 213 -9.67 19.79 -38.40
CA LEU A 213 -9.53 18.57 -37.60
C LEU A 213 -9.07 17.40 -38.49
N LYS A 214 -9.66 17.24 -39.68
CA LYS A 214 -9.22 16.25 -40.66
C LYS A 214 -7.76 16.46 -41.07
N GLU A 215 -7.40 17.70 -41.38
CA GLU A 215 -6.02 18.07 -41.74
C GLU A 215 -5.05 17.71 -40.61
N ASN A 216 -5.36 18.08 -39.36
CA ASN A 216 -4.50 17.76 -38.23
C ASN A 216 -4.41 16.24 -37.98
N LEU A 217 -5.51 15.50 -38.07
CA LEU A 217 -5.45 14.04 -37.95
C LEU A 217 -4.51 13.45 -39.02
N ARG A 218 -4.63 13.84 -40.29
CA ARG A 218 -3.74 13.34 -41.35
C ARG A 218 -2.28 13.71 -41.10
N ASN A 219 -2.01 14.96 -40.75
CA ASN A 219 -0.64 15.48 -40.61
C ASN A 219 0.08 14.93 -39.37
N PHE A 220 -0.67 14.59 -38.31
CA PHE A 220 -0.11 14.17 -37.02
C PHE A 220 -0.47 12.70 -36.68
N LYS A 221 -0.74 11.87 -37.71
CA LYS A 221 -1.06 10.45 -37.51
C LYS A 221 0.04 9.70 -36.77
N GLU A 222 1.27 9.76 -37.27
CA GLU A 222 2.42 9.09 -36.67
C GLU A 222 2.68 9.57 -35.23
N GLN A 223 2.47 10.87 -34.98
CA GLN A 223 2.60 11.46 -33.65
C GLN A 223 1.54 10.92 -32.68
N ALA A 224 0.31 10.70 -33.14
CA ALA A 224 -0.76 10.10 -32.34
C ALA A 224 -0.48 8.61 -32.06
N GLU A 225 0.05 7.89 -33.04
CA GLU A 225 0.47 6.49 -32.88
C GLU A 225 1.58 6.36 -31.83
N ILE A 226 2.64 7.17 -31.91
CA ILE A 226 3.69 7.22 -30.89
C ILE A 226 3.11 7.59 -29.52
N SER A 227 2.23 8.59 -29.47
CA SER A 227 1.58 9.02 -28.22
C SER A 227 0.74 7.90 -27.59
N LYS A 228 0.04 7.11 -28.41
CA LYS A 228 -0.72 5.94 -27.96
C LYS A 228 0.21 4.86 -27.42
N GLU A 229 1.33 4.58 -28.08
CA GLU A 229 2.31 3.60 -27.59
C GLU A 229 2.94 4.02 -26.26
N LEU A 230 3.27 5.30 -26.10
CA LEU A 230 3.83 5.82 -24.84
C LEU A 230 2.84 5.71 -23.66
N ALA A 231 1.55 5.90 -23.91
CA ALA A 231 0.48 5.83 -22.90
C ALA A 231 0.05 4.39 -22.53
N LYS A 232 0.49 3.38 -23.28
CA LYS A 232 0.19 1.98 -22.94
C LYS A 232 1.04 1.54 -21.74
N LEU A 233 0.40 0.87 -20.79
CA LEU A 233 1.11 0.20 -19.70
C LEU A 233 1.69 -1.12 -20.19
N HIS A 234 2.87 -1.44 -19.67
CA HIS A 234 3.51 -2.72 -19.90
C HIS A 234 3.03 -3.75 -18.85
N PHE A 235 2.51 -4.89 -19.31
CA PHE A 235 1.90 -5.91 -18.45
C PHE A 235 2.83 -7.09 -18.11
N GLU A 236 4.03 -7.11 -18.70
CA GLU A 236 4.99 -8.21 -18.56
C GLU A 236 6.33 -7.70 -17.97
N THR A 237 6.26 -6.78 -17.02
CA THR A 237 7.46 -6.27 -16.35
C THR A 237 8.15 -7.44 -15.63
N PRO A 238 9.48 -7.66 -15.79
CA PRO A 238 10.17 -8.80 -15.21
C PRO A 238 10.48 -8.57 -13.73
N VAL A 239 9.41 -8.50 -12.94
CA VAL A 239 9.36 -8.40 -11.49
C VAL A 239 8.89 -9.75 -10.92
N ASP A 240 9.56 -10.23 -9.87
CA ASP A 240 9.20 -11.45 -9.16
C ASP A 240 8.12 -11.13 -8.12
N PHE A 241 6.89 -10.91 -8.58
CA PHE A 241 5.75 -10.60 -7.72
C PHE A 241 5.26 -11.87 -7.01
N ASP A 242 5.13 -11.79 -5.69
CA ASP A 242 4.66 -12.89 -4.85
C ASP A 242 3.55 -12.39 -3.91
N LEU A 243 2.31 -12.77 -4.23
CA LEU A 243 1.12 -12.39 -3.47
C LEU A 243 1.20 -12.82 -2.00
N ASN A 244 1.91 -13.91 -1.66
CA ASN A 244 2.03 -14.36 -0.28
C ASN A 244 2.85 -13.39 0.59
N LYS A 245 3.84 -12.71 0.00
CA LYS A 245 4.62 -11.67 0.69
C LYS A 245 3.84 -10.39 0.88
N CYS A 246 2.76 -10.19 0.12
CA CYS A 246 1.93 -9.01 0.21
C CYS A 246 0.91 -9.08 1.35
N LYS A 247 0.75 -10.22 2.04
CA LYS A 247 -0.23 -10.37 3.12
C LYS A 247 -0.02 -9.31 4.19
N VAL A 248 -1.08 -8.59 4.49
CA VAL A 248 -1.07 -7.54 5.52
C VAL A 248 -0.87 -8.20 6.88
N HIS A 249 0.30 -7.95 7.46
CA HIS A 249 0.67 -8.24 8.83
C HIS A 249 1.76 -7.23 9.22
N TRP A 250 1.75 -6.73 10.45
CA TRP A 250 2.75 -5.75 10.88
C TRP A 250 3.39 -6.19 12.19
N ASP A 251 4.72 -6.25 12.23
CA ASP A 251 5.48 -6.35 13.46
C ASP A 251 5.44 -4.99 14.19
N LEU A 252 4.49 -4.84 15.12
CA LEU A 252 4.32 -3.60 15.88
C LEU A 252 5.58 -3.19 16.65
N GLY A 253 6.46 -4.14 17.01
CA GLY A 253 7.73 -3.84 17.67
C GLY A 253 8.71 -3.15 16.73
N LYS A 254 8.96 -3.73 15.56
CA LYS A 254 9.80 -3.10 14.51
C LYS A 254 9.24 -1.77 14.05
N ALA A 255 7.91 -1.71 13.86
CA ALA A 255 7.22 -0.49 13.48
C ALA A 255 7.38 0.59 14.56
N GLN A 256 7.27 0.25 15.84
CA GLN A 256 7.41 1.21 16.94
C GLN A 256 8.78 1.87 16.95
N GLU A 257 9.86 1.09 16.79
CA GLU A 257 11.22 1.59 16.75
C GLU A 257 11.40 2.58 15.59
N THR A 258 11.01 2.17 14.38
CA THR A 258 11.15 2.99 13.17
C THR A 258 10.28 4.25 13.21
N PHE A 259 9.03 4.14 13.66
CA PHE A 259 8.15 5.30 13.79
C PHE A 259 8.64 6.26 14.87
N SER A 260 9.20 5.76 15.97
CA SER A 260 9.77 6.59 17.04
C SER A 260 11.01 7.34 16.56
N LYS A 261 11.90 6.68 15.79
CA LYS A 261 13.07 7.30 15.15
C LYS A 261 12.70 8.53 14.30
N TYR A 262 11.55 8.48 13.61
CA TYR A 262 11.06 9.59 12.78
C TYR A 262 9.94 10.42 13.44
N GLU A 263 9.74 10.25 14.75
CA GLU A 263 8.76 10.98 15.55
C GLU A 263 7.30 10.86 15.06
N PHE A 264 6.96 9.77 14.37
CA PHE A 264 5.64 9.46 13.82
C PHE A 264 4.66 8.87 14.85
N ASN A 265 4.73 9.33 16.11
CA ASN A 265 3.97 8.76 17.23
C ASN A 265 2.45 8.70 16.96
N THR A 266 1.88 9.75 16.37
CA THR A 266 0.44 9.81 16.06
C THR A 266 0.03 8.84 14.95
N LEU A 267 0.92 8.57 13.99
CA LEU A 267 0.68 7.60 12.92
C LEU A 267 0.82 6.18 13.44
N PHE A 268 1.78 5.94 14.33
CA PHE A 268 1.96 4.65 14.99
C PHE A 268 0.71 4.25 15.78
N GLU A 269 0.17 5.17 16.60
CA GLU A 269 -1.04 4.90 17.37
C GLU A 269 -2.25 4.59 16.45
N ARG A 270 -2.43 5.35 15.37
CA ARG A 270 -3.48 5.07 14.37
C ARG A 270 -3.31 3.72 13.70
N LEU A 271 -2.09 3.31 13.38
CA LEU A 271 -1.81 2.00 12.80
C LEU A 271 -2.10 0.89 13.82
N ARG A 272 -1.65 1.07 15.07
CA ARG A 272 -1.89 0.12 16.16
C ARG A 272 -3.37 -0.11 16.38
N GLU A 273 -4.20 0.94 16.34
CA GLU A 273 -5.67 0.81 16.47
C GLU A 273 -6.28 -0.13 15.43
N LEU A 274 -5.75 -0.15 14.20
CA LEU A 274 -6.21 -1.00 13.08
C LEU A 274 -5.76 -2.46 13.19
N THR A 275 -4.79 -2.75 14.06
CA THR A 275 -4.30 -4.11 14.26
C THR A 275 -5.29 -4.88 15.16
N PRO A 276 -5.73 -6.10 14.80
CA PRO A 276 -6.59 -6.92 15.65
C PRO A 276 -6.03 -7.09 17.07
N GLU A 277 -6.88 -7.20 18.10
CA GLU A 277 -6.40 -7.34 19.49
C GLU A 277 -5.53 -8.58 19.69
N GLU A 278 -5.84 -9.68 19.00
CA GLU A 278 -5.04 -10.90 18.98
C GLU A 278 -3.60 -10.66 18.46
N GLU A 279 -3.41 -9.70 17.55
CA GLU A 279 -2.11 -9.30 17.01
C GLU A 279 -1.45 -8.17 17.81
N LYS A 280 -2.22 -7.31 18.51
CA LYS A 280 -1.70 -6.34 19.49
C LYS A 280 -0.99 -7.05 20.64
N GLU A 281 -1.46 -8.24 21.00
CA GLU A 281 -0.86 -9.11 22.01
C GLU A 281 0.17 -10.10 21.43
N ALA A 282 0.36 -10.18 20.10
CA ALA A 282 1.33 -11.09 19.46
C ALA A 282 2.81 -10.74 19.73
N GLY A 283 3.07 -9.64 20.46
CA GLY A 283 4.36 -9.37 21.12
C GLY A 283 4.57 -10.15 22.42
N PHE A 284 3.55 -10.81 22.96
CA PHE A 284 3.66 -11.66 24.14
C PHE A 284 4.26 -13.02 23.77
N LYS A 285 5.60 -13.05 23.69
CA LYS A 285 6.38 -14.29 23.70
C LYS A 285 6.85 -14.51 25.14
N PRO A 286 6.06 -15.16 26.01
CA PRO A 286 6.49 -15.39 27.38
C PRO A 286 7.73 -16.26 27.36
N GLU A 287 8.74 -15.89 28.13
CA GLU A 287 9.86 -16.79 28.39
C GLU A 287 9.36 -17.88 29.35
N ILE A 288 9.18 -19.10 28.83
CA ILE A 288 8.67 -20.22 29.63
C ILE A 288 9.84 -20.83 30.39
N LYS A 289 9.81 -20.71 31.72
CA LYS A 289 10.88 -21.18 32.62
C LYS A 289 10.41 -22.38 33.44
N GLN A 290 11.04 -23.54 33.24
CA GLN A 290 10.89 -24.66 34.16
C GLN A 290 11.52 -24.31 35.50
N SER A 291 10.71 -24.34 36.56
CA SER A 291 11.06 -23.76 37.86
C SER A 291 10.51 -24.60 39.02
N THR A 292 11.08 -24.39 40.19
CA THR A 292 10.59 -24.95 41.47
C THR A 292 9.87 -23.87 42.27
N PHE A 293 9.17 -24.27 43.33
CA PHE A 293 8.52 -23.31 44.23
C PHE A 293 9.52 -22.28 44.81
N SER A 294 10.75 -22.70 45.14
CA SER A 294 11.75 -21.77 45.68
C SER A 294 12.16 -20.68 44.70
N ASP A 295 12.12 -20.97 43.39
CA ASP A 295 12.52 -20.04 42.35
C ASP A 295 11.50 -18.92 42.15
N VAL A 296 10.21 -19.19 42.44
CA VAL A 296 9.10 -18.25 42.23
C VAL A 296 8.54 -17.63 43.53
N LYS A 297 9.09 -18.03 44.68
CA LYS A 297 8.56 -17.62 45.99
C LYS A 297 8.63 -16.11 46.18
N THR A 298 9.72 -15.48 45.73
CA THR A 298 9.93 -14.05 45.91
C THR A 298 8.93 -13.22 45.11
N GLU A 299 8.57 -13.70 43.93
CA GLU A 299 7.57 -13.15 43.02
C GLU A 299 6.17 -13.32 43.61
N LEU A 300 5.85 -14.51 44.12
CA LEU A 300 4.60 -14.81 44.81
C LEU A 300 4.38 -13.91 46.04
N ASP A 301 5.41 -13.69 46.86
CA ASP A 301 5.34 -12.85 48.07
C ASP A 301 5.06 -11.37 47.73
N LYS A 302 5.42 -10.92 46.53
CA LYS A 302 5.25 -9.53 46.07
C LYS A 302 4.02 -9.32 45.18
N ALA A 303 3.48 -10.40 44.62
CA ALA A 303 2.42 -10.34 43.64
C ALA A 303 1.12 -9.77 44.23
N LYS A 304 0.48 -8.88 43.46
CA LYS A 304 -0.91 -8.44 43.72
C LYS A 304 -1.91 -9.14 42.81
N THR A 305 -1.42 -9.63 41.68
CA THR A 305 -2.15 -10.39 40.66
C THR A 305 -1.35 -11.61 40.26
N LEU A 306 -2.04 -12.73 40.03
CA LEU A 306 -1.44 -13.98 39.59
C LEU A 306 -2.27 -14.60 38.46
N GLY A 307 -1.66 -14.83 37.31
CA GLY A 307 -2.21 -15.74 36.31
C GLY A 307 -1.89 -17.18 36.69
N LEU A 308 -2.87 -18.07 36.63
CA LEU A 308 -2.70 -19.48 36.99
C LEU A 308 -3.42 -20.37 35.99
N ASP A 309 -2.77 -21.46 35.58
CA ASP A 309 -3.41 -22.54 34.85
C ASP A 309 -2.80 -23.91 35.21
N PHE A 310 -3.49 -24.99 34.86
CA PHE A 310 -3.06 -26.36 35.10
C PHE A 310 -3.03 -27.15 33.80
N LEU A 311 -1.91 -27.79 33.52
CA LEU A 311 -1.87 -28.82 32.49
C LEU A 311 -2.44 -30.10 33.07
N ILE A 312 -3.65 -30.47 32.65
CA ILE A 312 -4.33 -31.68 33.11
C ILE A 312 -4.27 -32.74 32.01
N SER A 313 -3.87 -33.96 32.37
CA SER A 313 -3.86 -35.11 31.48
C SER A 313 -4.35 -36.32 32.26
N ASP A 314 -5.28 -37.08 31.68
CA ASP A 314 -5.95 -38.23 32.30
C ASP A 314 -6.63 -37.92 33.66
N GLY A 315 -7.11 -36.68 33.81
CA GLY A 315 -7.76 -36.22 35.05
C GLY A 315 -6.79 -35.86 36.19
N GLU A 316 -5.47 -35.91 35.94
CA GLU A 316 -4.44 -35.52 36.89
C GLU A 316 -3.72 -34.24 36.46
N ILE A 317 -3.39 -33.40 37.42
CA ILE A 317 -2.53 -32.23 37.20
C ILE A 317 -1.12 -32.76 36.91
N LYS A 318 -0.56 -32.40 35.75
CA LYS A 318 0.82 -32.74 35.36
C LYS A 318 1.78 -31.58 35.61
N SER A 319 1.33 -30.35 35.39
CA SER A 319 2.12 -29.16 35.70
C SER A 319 1.22 -27.98 36.05
N ILE A 320 1.81 -27.02 36.74
CA ILE A 320 1.17 -25.79 37.20
C ILE A 320 1.86 -24.64 36.48
N LEU A 321 1.08 -23.80 35.82
CA LEU A 321 1.56 -22.61 35.14
C LEU A 321 1.26 -21.40 36.00
N LEU A 322 2.29 -20.64 36.34
CA LEU A 322 2.18 -19.37 37.06
C LEU A 322 2.65 -18.25 36.14
N CYS A 323 1.85 -17.19 36.02
CA CYS A 323 2.19 -16.02 35.24
C CYS A 323 2.23 -14.77 36.13
N PHE A 324 3.37 -14.09 36.10
CA PHE A 324 3.57 -12.79 36.74
C PHE A 324 3.98 -11.79 35.67
N ASP A 325 3.15 -10.77 35.44
CA ASP A 325 3.32 -9.77 34.39
C ASP A 325 3.60 -10.38 32.99
N LYS A 326 4.88 -10.59 32.65
CA LYS A 326 5.33 -11.15 31.35
C LYS A 326 6.05 -12.50 31.42
N ASP A 327 6.37 -12.98 32.62
CA ASP A 327 7.10 -14.24 32.81
C ASP A 327 6.12 -15.38 33.12
N VAL A 328 6.33 -16.53 32.47
CA VAL A 328 5.55 -17.75 32.70
C VAL A 328 6.46 -18.81 33.28
N PHE A 329 6.12 -19.27 34.49
CA PHE A 329 6.84 -20.30 35.21
C PHE A 329 6.03 -21.59 35.17
N VAL A 330 6.70 -22.69 34.83
CA VAL A 330 6.10 -24.02 34.83
C VAL A 330 6.68 -24.80 36.00
N LEU A 331 5.80 -25.21 36.90
CA LEU A 331 6.14 -26.01 38.07
C LEU A 331 5.59 -27.43 37.87
N ASP A 332 6.29 -28.39 38.45
CA ASP A 332 5.81 -29.77 38.55
C ASP A 332 4.58 -29.85 39.47
N ALA A 333 3.65 -30.76 39.19
CA ALA A 333 2.45 -30.96 39.99
C ALA A 333 2.72 -31.22 41.48
N LYS A 334 3.89 -31.80 41.83
CA LYS A 334 4.29 -32.03 43.23
C LYS A 334 4.43 -30.76 44.05
N GLU A 335 4.64 -29.61 43.40
CA GLU A 335 4.81 -28.31 44.07
C GLU A 335 3.47 -27.68 44.48
N LEU A 336 2.33 -28.31 44.17
CA LEU A 336 1.00 -27.76 44.44
C LEU A 336 0.76 -27.44 45.93
N GLU A 337 1.20 -28.32 46.83
CA GLU A 337 1.06 -28.12 48.28
C GLU A 337 1.82 -26.88 48.75
N SER A 338 2.99 -26.61 48.17
CA SER A 338 3.79 -25.42 48.47
C SER A 338 3.09 -24.12 48.05
N LEU A 339 2.23 -24.16 47.01
CA LEU A 339 1.50 -23.00 46.50
C LEU A 339 0.20 -22.70 47.25
N LYS A 340 -0.32 -23.66 48.02
CA LYS A 340 -1.61 -23.57 48.71
C LYS A 340 -1.81 -22.27 49.52
N PRO A 341 -0.83 -21.77 50.30
CA PRO A 341 -1.00 -20.52 51.05
C PRO A 341 -1.28 -19.30 50.17
N TYR A 342 -0.76 -19.28 48.93
CA TYR A 342 -0.98 -18.19 47.98
C TYR A 342 -2.31 -18.36 47.23
N LEU A 343 -2.65 -19.60 46.86
CA LEU A 343 -3.93 -19.92 46.22
C LEU A 343 -5.13 -19.59 47.13
N GLU A 344 -4.98 -19.80 48.44
CA GLU A 344 -6.01 -19.48 49.46
C GLU A 344 -6.00 -18.00 49.89
N ASN A 345 -4.97 -17.22 49.55
CA ASN A 345 -4.87 -15.81 49.95
C ASN A 345 -5.86 -14.90 49.18
N GLU A 346 -6.97 -14.50 49.80
CA GLU A 346 -8.00 -13.66 49.18
C GLU A 346 -7.50 -12.27 48.71
N SER A 347 -6.41 -11.75 49.28
CA SER A 347 -5.84 -10.47 48.87
C SER A 347 -5.05 -10.54 47.55
N LEU A 348 -4.63 -11.74 47.14
CA LEU A 348 -3.99 -11.99 45.87
C LEU A 348 -5.08 -12.26 44.81
N LYS A 349 -5.22 -11.37 43.82
CA LYS A 349 -6.20 -11.56 42.75
C LYS A 349 -5.70 -12.60 41.75
N LYS A 350 -6.42 -13.71 41.60
CA LYS A 350 -6.08 -14.77 40.63
C LYS A 350 -6.92 -14.68 39.37
N THR A 351 -6.36 -15.05 38.23
CA THR A 351 -7.05 -15.13 36.95
C THR A 351 -6.63 -16.41 36.23
N SER A 352 -7.59 -17.11 35.65
CA SER A 352 -7.40 -18.40 34.97
C SER A 352 -8.45 -18.54 33.86
N PHE A 353 -8.10 -19.22 32.77
CA PHE A 353 -8.98 -19.46 31.63
C PHE A 353 -9.60 -20.86 31.77
N SER A 354 -10.85 -20.94 32.23
CA SER A 354 -11.59 -22.19 32.55
C SER A 354 -11.42 -22.73 33.97
N ALA A 355 -11.55 -21.87 34.99
CA ALA A 355 -11.47 -22.21 36.41
C ALA A 355 -12.67 -23.00 36.98
N LYS A 356 -13.12 -24.07 36.31
CA LYS A 356 -14.22 -24.94 36.79
C LYS A 356 -13.72 -26.27 37.31
#